data_AF-A0A4V1M9A7-F1
#
_entry.id   AF-A0A4V1M9A7-F1
#
_cell.length_a   1.000
_cell.length_b   1.000
_cell.length_c   1.000
_cell.angle_alpha   90.00
_cell.angle_beta   90.00
_cell.angle_gamma   90.00
#
_symmetry.space_group_name_H-M   'P 1'
#
loop_
_entity.id
_entity.type
_entity.pdbx_description
1 polymer ?
#
loop_
_entity_poly.entity_id
_entity_poly.type
_entity_poly.pdbx_seq_one_letter_code
_entity_poly.pdbx_strand_id
1 'polypeptide(L)'
;QRKSWIGGEEPLPVSTQCQLVDVNRTSYYGKQGPYSPSDDDLLMRLIEEEYALHPFYGSRRMRQILLKKGYIVNRKRVQRLMRQLGLAGMAPGPNTSKPHPEHKVYPYLLRGVSVT
;
A
#
# COMPACT_ATOMS: atom_id res chain seq x y z
N GLN A 1 -12.05 29.15 17.21
CA GLN A 1 -11.65 27.98 18.05
C GLN A 1 -10.14 27.99 18.24
N ARG A 2 -9.62 27.62 19.42
CA ARG A 2 -8.18 27.67 19.77
C ARG A 2 -7.21 27.00 18.76
N LYS A 3 -7.70 26.02 17.99
CA LYS A 3 -6.93 25.34 16.92
C LYS A 3 -6.42 26.27 15.81
N SER A 4 -7.00 27.45 15.60
CA SER A 4 -6.56 28.40 14.58
C SER A 4 -5.27 29.13 14.92
N TRP A 5 -4.76 28.98 16.15
CA TRP A 5 -3.53 29.60 16.64
C TRP A 5 -2.30 28.70 16.48
N ILE A 6 -2.47 27.52 15.88
CA ILE A 6 -1.40 26.52 15.67
C ILE A 6 -1.10 26.47 14.17
N GLY A 7 0.16 26.67 13.78
CA GLY A 7 0.59 26.84 12.39
C GLY A 7 2.02 26.32 12.14
N GLY A 8 2.33 26.02 10.88
CA GLY A 8 3.62 25.44 10.48
C GLY A 8 4.76 26.44 10.24
N GLU A 9 4.47 27.74 10.20
CA GLU A 9 5.42 28.81 9.88
C GLU A 9 6.05 29.47 11.13
N GLU A 10 5.61 29.07 12.32
CA GLU A 10 6.12 29.58 13.59
C GLU A 10 7.45 28.90 13.98
N PRO A 11 8.36 29.58 14.72
CA PRO A 11 9.65 29.02 15.13
C PRO A 11 9.55 27.87 16.15
N LEU A 12 8.35 27.63 16.70
CA LEU A 12 8.08 26.56 17.66
C LEU A 12 7.49 25.33 16.98
N PRO A 13 7.89 24.10 17.35
CA PRO A 13 7.28 22.91 16.78
C PRO A 13 5.82 22.78 17.21
N VAL A 14 4.99 22.20 16.33
CA VAL A 14 3.54 21.99 16.51
C VAL A 14 3.19 21.33 17.85
N SER A 15 4.05 20.45 18.36
CA SER A 15 3.88 19.82 19.68
C SER A 15 3.86 20.83 20.82
N THR A 16 4.77 21.80 20.79
CA THR A 16 4.91 22.83 21.82
C THR A 16 3.77 23.84 21.70
N GLN A 17 3.38 24.19 20.47
CA GLN A 17 2.20 25.04 20.23
C GLN A 17 0.91 24.40 20.78
N CYS A 18 0.71 23.09 20.55
CA CYS A 18 -0.45 22.36 21.10
C CYS A 18 -0.47 22.37 22.64
N GLN A 19 0.70 22.22 23.27
CA GLN A 19 0.82 22.29 24.73
C GLN A 19 0.50 23.69 25.28
N LEU A 20 1.01 24.74 24.65
CA LEU A 20 0.78 26.13 25.08
C LEU A 20 -0.68 26.56 24.92
N VAL A 21 -1.34 26.09 23.85
CA VAL A 21 -2.72 26.45 23.51
C VAL A 21 -3.75 25.50 24.16
N ASP A 22 -3.28 24.52 24.94
CA ASP A 22 -4.09 23.50 25.60
C ASP A 22 -5.03 22.77 24.61
N VAL A 23 -4.44 22.28 23.53
CA VAL A 23 -5.13 21.51 22.48
C VAL A 23 -4.50 20.13 22.39
N ASN A 24 -5.33 19.08 22.42
CA ASN A 24 -4.82 17.74 22.19
C ASN A 24 -4.22 17.62 20.78
N ARG A 25 -2.96 17.22 20.72
CA ARG A 25 -2.21 16.97 19.49
C ARG A 25 -2.97 16.08 18.50
N THR A 26 -3.66 15.04 18.98
CA THR A 26 -4.46 14.15 18.11
C THR A 26 -5.64 14.87 17.47
N SER A 27 -6.24 15.83 18.18
CA SER A 27 -7.34 16.65 17.68
C SER A 27 -6.89 17.69 16.65
N TYR A 28 -5.61 18.09 16.69
CA TYR A 28 -5.00 18.98 15.70
C TYR A 28 -4.66 18.23 14.40
N TYR A 29 -3.92 17.12 14.49
CA TYR A 29 -3.56 16.30 13.31
C TYR A 29 -4.75 15.52 12.72
N GLY A 30 -5.73 15.17 13.55
CA GLY A 30 -6.96 14.49 13.12
C GLY A 30 -7.93 15.38 12.35
N LYS A 31 -7.57 16.64 12.08
CA LYS A 31 -8.37 17.52 11.23
C LYS A 31 -8.26 17.02 9.79
N GLN A 32 -9.27 16.25 9.36
CA GLN A 32 -9.48 15.98 7.95
C GLN A 32 -9.79 17.33 7.28
N GLY A 33 -8.85 17.84 6.50
CA GLY A 33 -9.11 18.95 5.60
C GLY A 33 -10.12 18.54 4.52
N PRO A 34 -10.60 19.49 3.70
CA PRO A 34 -11.37 19.15 2.52
C PRO A 34 -10.60 18.13 1.68
N TYR A 35 -11.30 17.11 1.18
CA TYR A 35 -10.70 16.06 0.35
C TYR A 35 -10.05 16.68 -0.89
N SER A 36 -8.73 16.69 -0.91
CA SER A 36 -7.92 17.00 -2.09
C SER A 36 -7.65 15.68 -2.80
N PRO A 37 -7.86 15.60 -4.13
CA PRO A 37 -7.45 14.44 -4.90
C PRO A 37 -5.97 14.24 -4.70
N SER A 38 -5.59 13.14 -4.06
CA SER A 38 -4.21 12.70 -3.97
C SER A 38 -3.78 12.16 -5.33
N ASP A 39 -2.47 12.14 -5.60
CA ASP A 39 -1.89 11.35 -6.69
C ASP A 39 -2.37 9.89 -6.67
N ASP A 40 -2.68 9.35 -5.47
CA ASP A 40 -3.24 8.02 -5.31
C ASP A 40 -4.66 7.89 -5.89
N ASP A 41 -5.49 8.93 -5.81
CA ASP A 41 -6.86 8.92 -6.35
C ASP A 41 -6.87 8.91 -7.88
N LEU A 42 -5.97 9.67 -8.50
CA LEU A 42 -5.77 9.63 -9.95
C LEU A 42 -5.31 8.23 -10.40
N LEU A 43 -4.34 7.65 -9.70
CA LEU A 43 -3.86 6.30 -9.99
C LEU A 43 -4.94 5.25 -9.77
N MET A 44 -5.79 5.39 -8.75
CA MET A 44 -6.91 4.49 -8.51
C MET A 44 -7.89 4.49 -9.68
N ARG A 45 -8.30 5.67 -10.18
CA ARG A 45 -9.17 5.77 -11.37
C ARG A 45 -8.58 5.08 -12.60
N LEU A 46 -7.29 5.33 -12.88
CA LEU A 46 -6.60 4.71 -14.02
C LEU A 46 -6.51 3.18 -13.88
N ILE A 47 -6.37 2.68 -12.65
CA ILE A 47 -6.37 1.24 -12.36
C ILE A 47 -7.76 0.66 -12.58
N GLU A 48 -8.82 1.32 -12.10
CA GLU A 48 -10.21 0.88 -12.30
C GLU A 48 -10.58 0.82 -13.79
N GLU A 49 -10.28 1.88 -14.54
CA GLU A 49 -10.50 1.93 -15.99
C GLU A 49 -9.78 0.79 -16.71
N GLU A 50 -8.51 0.56 -16.39
CA GLU A 50 -7.73 -0.50 -17.03
C GLU A 50 -8.22 -1.89 -16.63
N TYR A 51 -8.67 -2.06 -15.39
CA TYR A 51 -9.19 -3.33 -14.89
C TYR A 51 -10.58 -3.64 -15.46
N ALA A 52 -11.41 -2.63 -15.72
CA ALA A 52 -12.69 -2.80 -16.40
C ALA A 52 -12.51 -3.36 -17.84
N LEU A 53 -11.45 -2.92 -18.53
CA LEU A 53 -11.08 -3.46 -19.84
C LEU A 53 -10.43 -4.85 -19.73
N HIS A 54 -9.65 -5.10 -18.68
CA HIS A 54 -8.83 -6.29 -18.52
C HIS A 54 -8.91 -6.87 -17.09
N PRO A 55 -10.01 -7.56 -16.71
CA PRO A 55 -10.31 -7.97 -15.33
C PRO A 55 -9.42 -9.10 -14.79
N PHE A 56 -8.41 -9.53 -15.55
CA PHE A 56 -7.44 -10.54 -15.16
C PHE A 56 -6.06 -9.95 -14.84
N TYR A 57 -5.83 -8.65 -15.08
CA TYR A 57 -4.54 -8.02 -14.83
C TYR A 57 -4.26 -7.84 -13.33
N GLY A 58 -3.17 -8.45 -12.89
CA GLY A 58 -2.61 -8.23 -11.55
C GLY A 58 -1.64 -7.05 -11.50
N SER A 59 -1.18 -6.73 -10.28
CA SER A 59 -0.24 -5.62 -9.99
C SER A 59 1.00 -5.57 -10.88
N ARG A 60 1.52 -6.72 -11.32
CA ARG A 60 2.67 -6.79 -12.24
C ARG A 60 2.36 -6.19 -13.60
N ARG A 61 1.22 -6.59 -14.20
CA ARG A 61 0.81 -6.14 -15.53
C ARG A 61 0.27 -4.71 -15.48
N MET A 62 -0.50 -4.39 -14.43
CA MET A 62 -1.00 -3.05 -14.17
C MET A 62 0.13 -2.02 -14.09
N ARG A 63 1.22 -2.33 -13.37
CA ARG A 63 2.43 -1.48 -13.32
C ARG A 63 3.06 -1.26 -14.70
N GLN A 64 3.08 -2.26 -15.58
CA GLN A 64 3.62 -2.10 -16.94
C GLN A 64 2.72 -1.19 -17.79
N ILE A 65 1.40 -1.29 -17.63
CA ILE A 65 0.45 -0.47 -18.38
C ILE A 65 0.52 0.99 -17.93
N LEU A 66 0.55 1.22 -16.61
CA LEU A 66 0.74 2.55 -16.05
C LEU A 66 2.07 3.17 -16.53
N LEU A 67 3.14 2.38 -16.57
CA LEU A 67 4.42 2.83 -17.13
C LEU A 67 4.31 3.22 -18.61
N LYS A 68 3.59 2.44 -19.43
CA LYS A 68 3.34 2.77 -20.85
C LYS A 68 2.48 4.03 -21.01
N LYS A 69 1.58 4.31 -20.06
CA LYS A 69 0.78 5.54 -20.00
C LYS A 69 1.57 6.74 -19.43
N GLY A 70 2.86 6.58 -19.10
CA GLY A 70 3.73 7.65 -18.60
C GLY A 70 3.84 7.75 -17.08
N TYR A 71 3.17 6.88 -16.32
CA TYR A 71 3.18 6.91 -14.85
C TYR A 71 4.29 6.01 -14.28
N ILE A 72 5.34 6.65 -13.73
CA ILE A 72 6.45 5.94 -13.07
C ILE A 72 6.04 5.57 -11.65
N VAL A 73 5.43 4.39 -11.49
CA VAL A 73 4.96 3.89 -10.19
C VAL A 73 5.62 2.57 -9.80
N ASN A 74 5.93 2.45 -8.51
CA ASN A 74 6.43 1.19 -7.94
C ASN A 74 5.31 0.16 -7.90
N ARG A 75 5.62 -1.10 -8.22
CA ARG A 75 4.69 -2.24 -8.11
C ARG A 75 4.06 -2.35 -6.71
N LYS A 76 4.81 -2.07 -5.63
CA LYS A 76 4.27 -2.09 -4.25
C LYS A 76 3.15 -1.08 -4.05
N ARG A 77 3.26 0.11 -4.66
CA ARG A 77 2.22 1.16 -4.63
C ARG A 77 0.98 0.68 -5.39
N VAL A 78 1.15 0.18 -6.61
CA VAL A 78 0.05 -0.38 -7.42
C VAL A 78 -0.66 -1.52 -6.67
N GLN A 79 0.10 -2.42 -6.04
CA GLN A 79 -0.47 -3.52 -5.26
C GLN A 79 -1.30 -3.03 -4.06
N ARG A 80 -0.86 -1.98 -3.35
CA ARG A 80 -1.62 -1.36 -2.28
C ARG A 80 -2.93 -0.76 -2.81
N LEU A 81 -2.86 0.03 -3.89
CA LEU A 81 -4.03 0.69 -4.48
C LEU A 81 -5.06 -0.34 -4.98
N MET A 82 -4.62 -1.38 -5.69
CA MET A 82 -5.51 -2.49 -6.10
C MET A 82 -6.20 -3.15 -4.91
N ARG A 83 -5.51 -3.34 -3.77
CA ARG A 83 -6.12 -3.90 -2.56
C ARG A 83 -7.16 -2.97 -1.95
N GLN A 84 -6.92 -1.65 -1.95
CA GLN A 84 -7.89 -0.66 -1.48
C GLN A 84 -9.15 -0.66 -2.35
N LEU A 85 -8.99 -0.89 -3.65
CA LEU A 85 -10.07 -1.02 -4.63
C LEU A 85 -10.75 -2.41 -4.62
N GLY A 86 -10.26 -3.38 -3.85
CA GLY A 86 -10.78 -4.75 -3.86
C GLY A 86 -10.46 -5.53 -5.15
N LEU A 87 -9.52 -5.07 -5.97
CA LEU A 87 -9.16 -5.69 -7.24
C LEU A 87 -8.04 -6.72 -7.08
N ALA A 88 -8.18 -7.86 -7.76
CA ALA A 88 -7.19 -8.94 -7.76
C ALA A 88 -6.88 -9.42 -9.18
N GLY A 89 -5.61 -9.75 -9.44
CA GLY A 89 -5.23 -10.36 -10.72
C GLY A 89 -5.57 -11.85 -10.73
N MET A 90 -6.17 -12.33 -11.81
CA MET A 90 -6.53 -13.73 -12.01
C MET A 90 -5.37 -14.56 -12.61
N ALA A 91 -4.13 -14.25 -12.22
CA ALA A 91 -2.96 -14.96 -12.71
C ALA A 91 -2.67 -16.17 -11.79
N PRO A 92 -2.41 -17.38 -12.34
CA PRO A 92 -1.99 -18.50 -11.53
C PRO A 92 -0.71 -18.15 -10.78
N GLY A 93 -0.68 -18.47 -9.49
CA GLY A 93 0.53 -18.36 -8.69
C GLY A 93 1.63 -19.29 -9.21
N PRO A 94 2.89 -19.08 -8.82
CA PRO A 94 3.93 -20.06 -9.10
C PRO A 94 3.50 -21.42 -8.54
N ASN A 95 3.67 -22.49 -9.32
CA ASN A 95 3.33 -23.86 -8.93
C ASN A 95 4.38 -24.41 -7.94
N THR A 96 4.45 -23.83 -6.75
CA THR A 96 5.43 -24.19 -5.70
C THR A 96 5.09 -25.52 -5.03
N SER A 97 3.89 -26.06 -5.26
CA SER A 97 3.47 -27.37 -4.75
C SER A 97 4.15 -28.55 -5.45
N LYS A 98 4.62 -28.36 -6.68
CA LYS A 98 5.31 -29.42 -7.44
C LYS A 98 6.81 -29.15 -7.44
N PRO A 99 7.63 -29.99 -6.78
CA PRO A 99 9.08 -29.87 -6.88
C PRO A 99 9.52 -30.19 -8.32
N HIS A 100 10.62 -29.56 -8.76
CA HIS A 100 11.26 -29.94 -10.01
C HIS A 100 11.81 -31.38 -9.89
N PRO A 101 11.73 -32.23 -10.93
CA PRO A 101 12.20 -33.62 -10.84
C PRO A 101 13.65 -33.78 -10.38
N GLU A 102 14.50 -32.79 -10.68
CA GLU A 102 15.92 -32.78 -10.32
C GLU A 102 16.19 -32.32 -8.88
N HIS A 103 15.17 -31.83 -8.15
CA HIS A 103 15.36 -31.39 -6.77
C HIS A 103 15.51 -32.59 -5.84
N LYS A 104 16.69 -32.70 -5.21
CA LYS A 104 16.99 -33.74 -4.22
C LYS A 104 16.06 -33.59 -3.01
N VAL A 105 15.32 -34.65 -2.69
CA VAL A 105 14.50 -34.74 -1.48
C VAL A 105 15.40 -35.08 -0.30
N TYR A 106 15.48 -34.18 0.68
CA TYR A 106 16.22 -34.41 1.91
C TYR A 106 15.31 -35.04 2.97
N PRO A 107 15.73 -36.15 3.62
CA PRO A 107 14.94 -36.75 4.69
C PRO A 107 14.86 -35.80 5.89
N TYR A 108 13.72 -35.77 6.56
CA TYR A 108 13.55 -35.03 7.81
C TYR A 108 14.25 -35.77 8.95
N LEU A 109 15.48 -35.36 9.29
CA LEU A 109 16.36 -36.06 10.22
C LEU A 109 15.89 -36.06 11.69
N LEU A 110 14.95 -35.18 12.04
CA LEU A 110 14.36 -35.11 13.38
C LEU A 110 13.14 -36.04 13.54
N ARG A 111 12.77 -36.78 12.48
CA ARG A 111 11.65 -37.74 12.56
C ARG A 111 12.02 -38.86 13.54
N GLY A 112 11.30 -38.92 14.66
CA GLY A 112 11.49 -39.96 15.69
C GLY A 112 12.50 -39.63 16.78
N VAL A 113 13.06 -38.41 16.79
CA VAL A 113 13.89 -37.94 17.90
C VAL A 113 12.98 -37.42 19.01
N SER A 114 13.13 -37.96 20.23
CA SER A 114 12.45 -37.44 21.42
C SER A 114 13.02 -36.06 21.74
N VAL A 115 12.22 -35.03 21.53
CA VAL A 115 12.57 -33.67 21.97
C VAL A 115 12.29 -33.59 23.47
N THR A 116 13.35 -33.42 24.26
CA THR A 116 13.32 -33.19 25.72
C THR A 116 13.50 -31.72 26.04
#